data_AF-A0A6N7PU57-F1
#
_entry.id   AF-A0A6N7PU57-F1
#
_cell.length_a   1.000
_cell.length_b   1.000
_cell.length_c   1.000
_cell.angle_alpha   90.00
_cell.angle_beta   90.00
_cell.angle_gamma   90.00
#
_symmetry.space_group_name_H-M   'P 1'
#
loop_
_entity.id
_entity.type
_entity.pdbx_description
1 polymer ?
#
loop_
_entity_poly.entity_id
_entity_poly.type
_entity_poly.pdbx_seq_one_letter_code
_entity_poly.pdbx_strand_id
1 'polypeptide(L)'
;MGHQSGFYLTPKDKADLEQRLREKTDFIILLDESPTASPRVVDSLNFSEPDNPWWSKYLARPEDLDKITTRHVKTQGYWTVEYLFSPVLEFSGCFFDGKILRRGRVYYVDGFYGPDGGWVEKSEAFRKWARMVHTTIKKSLKRRDSQYVEYIGADAQAWVDAGGQLVN
;
A
#
# COMPACT_ATOMS: atom_id res chain seq x y z
N MET A 1 -5.28 13.01 10.61
CA MET A 1 -4.22 12.20 11.26
C MET A 1 -3.72 11.15 10.29
N GLY A 2 -2.42 10.86 10.29
CA GLY A 2 -1.80 9.82 9.44
C GLY A 2 -1.63 8.49 10.19
N HIS A 3 -1.81 7.38 9.48
CA HIS A 3 -1.71 6.02 10.02
C HIS A 3 -0.68 5.24 9.22
N GLN A 4 0.29 4.63 9.90
CA GLN A 4 1.39 3.93 9.27
C GLN A 4 1.68 2.60 9.98
N SER A 5 2.03 1.56 9.23
CA SER A 5 2.73 0.39 9.78
C SER A 5 3.73 -0.16 8.78
N GLY A 6 4.91 -0.54 9.27
CA GLY A 6 5.94 -1.20 8.48
C GLY A 6 5.77 -2.70 8.46
N PHE A 7 6.17 -3.34 7.37
CA PHE A 7 6.19 -4.80 7.28
C PHE A 7 7.32 -5.34 6.41
N TYR A 8 7.61 -6.62 6.57
CA TYR A 8 8.47 -7.42 5.69
C TYR A 8 7.66 -8.56 5.11
N LEU A 9 7.56 -8.63 3.77
CA LEU A 9 6.76 -9.60 3.04
C LEU A 9 7.57 -10.14 1.85
N THR A 10 7.68 -11.46 1.72
CA THR A 10 8.10 -12.06 0.45
C THR A 10 6.96 -11.95 -0.58
N PRO A 11 7.18 -12.27 -1.87
CA PRO A 11 6.10 -12.37 -2.84
C PRO A 11 4.99 -13.33 -2.41
N LYS A 12 5.33 -14.42 -1.72
CA LYS A 12 4.36 -15.38 -1.19
C LYS A 12 3.52 -14.78 -0.06
N ASP A 13 4.16 -14.13 0.93
CA ASP A 13 3.42 -13.43 1.98
C ASP A 13 2.49 -12.35 1.43
N LYS A 14 2.92 -11.65 0.36
CA LYS A 14 2.11 -10.61 -0.30
C LYS A 14 0.86 -11.20 -0.95
N ALA A 15 0.98 -12.36 -1.60
CA ALA A 15 -0.16 -13.08 -2.19
C ALA A 15 -1.13 -13.57 -1.10
N ASP A 16 -0.61 -14.18 -0.03
CA ASP A 16 -1.42 -14.64 1.11
C ASP A 16 -2.15 -13.47 1.78
N LEU A 17 -1.47 -12.33 1.94
CA LEU A 17 -2.07 -11.11 2.47
C LEU A 17 -3.17 -10.55 1.56
N GLU A 18 -2.93 -10.53 0.24
CA GLU A 18 -3.94 -10.10 -0.73
C GLU A 18 -5.20 -10.96 -0.63
N GLN A 19 -5.04 -12.28 -0.60
CA GLN A 19 -6.16 -13.21 -0.46
C GLN A 19 -6.96 -12.94 0.82
N ARG A 20 -6.29 -12.79 1.96
CA ARG A 20 -6.95 -12.48 3.25
C ARG A 20 -7.68 -11.14 3.22
N LEU A 21 -7.19 -10.15 2.48
CA LEU A 21 -7.89 -8.88 2.29
C LEU A 21 -9.14 -9.08 1.43
N ARG A 22 -9.04 -9.85 0.34
CA ARG A 22 -10.17 -10.14 -0.56
C ARG A 22 -11.27 -10.94 0.14
N GLU A 23 -10.93 -11.77 1.13
CA GLU A 23 -11.91 -12.45 2.00
C GLU A 23 -12.69 -11.50 2.93
N LYS A 24 -12.22 -10.26 3.12
CA LYS A 24 -12.82 -9.28 4.04
C LYS A 24 -13.50 -8.12 3.33
N THR A 25 -13.04 -7.76 2.14
CA THR A 25 -13.57 -6.63 1.38
C THR A 25 -13.21 -6.75 -0.09
N ASP A 26 -14.05 -6.18 -0.93
CA ASP A 26 -13.64 -5.80 -2.27
C ASP A 26 -12.71 -4.58 -2.21
N PHE A 27 -11.74 -4.57 -3.11
CA PHE A 27 -10.85 -3.44 -3.34
C PHE A 27 -10.25 -3.53 -4.75
N ILE A 28 -9.87 -2.37 -5.26
CA ILE A 28 -9.08 -2.24 -6.48
C ILE A 28 -7.64 -1.90 -6.12
N ILE A 29 -6.72 -2.37 -6.95
CA ILE A 29 -5.29 -2.10 -6.82
C ILE A 29 -4.90 -1.18 -7.96
N LEU A 30 -4.28 -0.07 -7.62
CA LEU A 30 -3.86 0.97 -8.55
C LEU A 30 -2.35 1.05 -8.57
N LEU A 31 -1.79 1.24 -9.76
CA LEU A 31 -0.40 1.68 -9.87
C LEU A 31 -0.29 3.14 -9.43
N ASP A 32 0.88 3.51 -8.92
CA ASP A 32 1.18 4.89 -8.55
C ASP A 32 1.25 5.81 -9.77
N GLU A 33 1.72 5.29 -10.91
CA GLU A 33 1.86 6.04 -12.17
C GLU A 33 0.95 5.52 -13.31
N SER A 34 0.58 6.43 -14.21
CA SER A 34 -0.22 6.17 -15.41
C SER A 34 0.22 7.06 -16.59
N PRO A 35 0.19 6.57 -17.84
CA PRO A 35 0.39 7.42 -19.01
C PRO A 35 -0.78 8.39 -19.27
N THR A 36 -1.91 8.21 -18.60
CA THR A 36 -3.12 9.05 -18.75
C THR A 36 -3.60 9.57 -17.39
N ALA A 37 -4.51 10.54 -17.39
CA ALA A 37 -5.11 11.05 -16.16
C ALA A 37 -5.89 9.99 -15.37
N SER A 38 -6.27 8.87 -15.98
CA SER A 38 -6.93 7.76 -15.30
C SER A 38 -5.89 6.85 -14.62
N PRO A 39 -6.07 6.51 -13.32
CA PRO A 39 -5.23 5.51 -12.65
C PRO A 39 -5.27 4.16 -13.37
N ARG A 40 -4.14 3.45 -13.38
CA ARG A 40 -4.07 2.09 -13.92
C ARG A 40 -4.51 1.09 -12.85
N VAL A 41 -5.54 0.31 -13.13
CA VAL A 41 -6.00 -0.78 -12.27
C VAL A 41 -5.24 -2.06 -12.63
N VAL A 42 -4.82 -2.82 -11.61
CA VAL A 42 -4.16 -4.13 -11.77
C VAL A 42 -4.80 -5.17 -10.86
N ASP A 43 -4.63 -6.44 -11.19
CA ASP A 43 -5.34 -7.53 -10.51
C ASP A 43 -4.60 -8.08 -9.29
N SER A 44 -3.34 -7.68 -9.04
CA SER A 44 -2.56 -8.18 -7.92
C SER A 44 -1.56 -7.19 -7.33
N LEU A 45 -1.32 -7.31 -6.02
CA LEU A 45 -0.24 -6.65 -5.29
C LEU A 45 1.15 -7.08 -5.77
N ASN A 46 1.25 -8.29 -6.36
CA ASN A 46 2.46 -8.82 -6.98
C ASN A 46 2.61 -8.44 -8.45
N PHE A 47 1.69 -7.66 -9.02
CA PHE A 47 1.84 -7.15 -10.37
C PHE A 47 3.18 -6.43 -10.54
N SER A 48 3.88 -6.73 -11.64
CA SER A 48 5.13 -6.13 -12.06
C SER A 48 5.19 -6.07 -13.58
N GLU A 49 5.97 -5.14 -14.11
CA GLU A 49 6.37 -5.06 -15.50
C GLU A 49 7.88 -5.35 -15.61
N PRO A 50 8.39 -5.81 -16.77
CA PRO A 50 9.79 -6.17 -16.95
C PRO A 50 10.77 -5.09 -16.47
N ASP A 51 10.45 -3.82 -16.73
CA ASP A 51 11.29 -2.67 -16.41
C ASP A 51 10.86 -1.93 -15.14
N ASN A 52 9.70 -2.29 -14.57
CA ASN A 52 9.18 -1.64 -13.36
C ASN A 52 8.47 -2.65 -12.43
N PRO A 53 9.06 -2.98 -11.28
CA PRO A 53 8.45 -3.90 -10.31
C PRO A 53 7.24 -3.30 -9.57
N TRP A 54 6.95 -2.01 -9.74
CA TRP A 54 5.83 -1.30 -9.10
C TRP A 54 5.79 -1.53 -7.59
N TRP A 55 6.87 -1.13 -6.90
CA TRP A 55 6.97 -1.32 -5.46
C TRP A 55 5.85 -0.59 -4.72
N SER A 56 5.48 0.61 -5.16
CA SER A 56 4.36 1.35 -4.60
C SER A 56 3.09 1.11 -5.39
N LYS A 57 2.01 0.79 -4.69
CA LYS A 57 0.66 0.66 -5.23
C LYS A 57 -0.31 1.37 -4.30
N TYR A 58 -1.52 1.65 -4.77
CA TYR A 58 -2.62 2.14 -3.97
C TYR A 58 -3.75 1.12 -3.90
N LEU A 59 -4.36 1.00 -2.73
CA LEU A 59 -5.62 0.28 -2.54
C LEU A 59 -6.73 1.30 -2.43
N ALA A 60 -7.85 1.03 -3.11
CA ALA A 60 -9.06 1.83 -3.00
C ALA A 60 -10.31 0.97 -2.96
N ARG A 61 -11.38 1.56 -2.46
CA ARG A 61 -12.72 0.98 -2.61
C ARG A 61 -13.17 1.14 -4.06
N PRO A 62 -13.86 0.13 -4.65
CA PRO A 62 -14.41 0.27 -5.99
C PRO A 62 -15.34 1.50 -6.13
N GLU A 63 -16.13 1.81 -5.10
CA GLU A 63 -17.08 2.94 -5.05
C GLU A 63 -16.42 4.32 -4.88
N ASP A 64 -15.11 4.36 -4.75
CA ASP A 64 -14.33 5.58 -4.64
C ASP A 64 -13.46 5.84 -5.88
N LEU A 65 -13.48 4.96 -6.89
CA LEU A 65 -12.62 5.07 -8.08
C LEU A 65 -12.78 6.43 -8.80
N ASP A 66 -14.00 6.95 -8.88
CA ASP A 66 -14.33 8.24 -9.48
C ASP A 66 -13.83 9.46 -8.67
N LYS A 67 -13.47 9.26 -7.39
CA LYS A 67 -12.95 10.29 -6.49
C LYS A 67 -11.42 10.30 -6.44
N ILE A 68 -10.76 9.39 -7.14
CA ILE A 68 -9.30 9.31 -7.17
C ILE A 68 -8.78 10.34 -8.16
N THR A 69 -8.03 11.30 -7.64
CA THR A 69 -7.42 12.36 -8.42
C THR A 69 -6.00 11.99 -8.78
N THR A 70 -5.57 12.42 -9.96
CA THR A 70 -4.19 12.29 -10.41
C THR A 70 -3.61 13.65 -10.74
N ARG A 71 -2.28 13.77 -10.65
CA ARG A 71 -1.53 14.96 -11.05
C ARG A 71 -0.55 14.60 -12.15
N HIS A 72 -0.51 15.42 -13.19
CA HIS A 72 0.46 15.29 -14.26
C HIS A 72 1.85 15.77 -13.81
N VAL A 73 2.83 14.86 -13.86
CA VAL A 73 4.26 15.14 -13.69
C VAL A 73 4.85 15.51 -15.05
N LYS A 74 4.64 16.77 -15.46
CA LYS A 74 4.98 17.28 -16.80
C LYS A 74 6.40 16.98 -17.26
N THR A 75 7.37 17.00 -16.35
CA THR A 75 8.79 16.75 -16.66
C THR A 75 9.09 15.30 -17.02
N GLN A 76 8.27 14.36 -16.57
CA GLN A 76 8.46 12.93 -16.77
C GLN A 76 7.38 12.31 -17.67
N GLY A 77 6.33 13.05 -18.01
CA GLY A 77 5.31 12.64 -18.98
C GLY A 77 4.31 11.60 -18.46
N TYR A 78 4.14 11.48 -17.14
CA TYR A 78 3.18 10.56 -16.52
C TYR A 78 2.29 11.26 -15.49
N TRP A 79 1.20 10.61 -15.13
CA TRP A 79 0.27 11.02 -14.09
C TRP A 79 0.47 10.17 -12.84
N THR A 80 0.52 10.80 -11.67
CA THR A 80 0.62 10.10 -10.37
C THR A 80 -0.68 10.25 -9.59
N VAL A 81 -1.06 9.23 -8.82
CA VAL A 81 -2.18 9.34 -7.87
C VAL A 81 -1.87 10.39 -6.80
N GLU A 82 -2.80 11.31 -6.56
CA GLU A 82 -2.73 12.31 -5.50
C GLU A 82 -3.30 11.75 -4.19
N TYR A 83 -2.48 10.96 -3.49
CA TYR A 83 -2.90 10.20 -2.30
C TYR A 83 -3.46 11.08 -1.17
N LEU A 84 -3.00 12.33 -1.07
CA LEU A 84 -3.42 13.25 0.00
C LEU A 84 -4.91 13.58 -0.13
N PHE A 85 -5.36 13.85 -1.35
CA PHE A 85 -6.73 14.22 -1.67
C PHE A 85 -7.61 13.03 -2.05
N SER A 86 -7.00 11.93 -2.50
CA SER A 86 -7.72 10.73 -2.93
C SER A 86 -8.07 9.80 -1.76
N PRO A 87 -9.22 9.12 -1.78
CA PRO A 87 -9.60 8.08 -0.80
C PRO A 87 -8.85 6.76 -1.04
N VAL A 88 -7.52 6.80 -0.91
CA VAL A 88 -6.63 5.66 -1.14
C VAL A 88 -5.77 5.35 0.08
N LEU A 89 -5.36 4.09 0.17
CA LEU A 89 -4.35 3.59 1.09
C LEU A 89 -3.10 3.22 0.28
N GLU A 90 -1.97 3.79 0.64
CA GLU A 90 -0.68 3.49 0.02
C GLU A 90 -0.16 2.14 0.54
N PHE A 91 0.14 1.25 -0.38
CA PHE A 91 0.82 -0.03 -0.13
C PHE A 91 2.19 0.02 -0.81
N SER A 92 3.22 0.37 -0.04
CA SER A 92 4.61 0.26 -0.45
C SER A 92 5.08 -1.17 -0.19
N GLY A 93 5.17 -1.98 -1.24
CA GLY A 93 5.66 -3.35 -1.20
C GLY A 93 7.14 -3.45 -0.84
N CYS A 94 7.54 -4.62 -0.36
CA CYS A 94 8.93 -4.94 -0.05
C CYS A 94 9.74 -5.24 -1.32
N PHE A 95 11.00 -4.79 -1.34
CA PHE A 95 12.00 -5.28 -2.31
C PHE A 95 12.59 -6.59 -1.80
N PHE A 96 12.64 -7.61 -2.67
CA PHE A 96 13.22 -8.91 -2.35
C PHE A 96 13.99 -9.45 -3.56
N ASP A 97 15.28 -9.73 -3.38
CA ASP A 97 16.16 -10.31 -4.42
C ASP A 97 16.72 -11.68 -4.03
N GLY A 98 16.17 -12.30 -2.98
CA GLY A 98 16.65 -13.56 -2.41
C GLY A 98 17.85 -13.40 -1.46
N LYS A 99 18.51 -12.23 -1.44
CA LYS A 99 19.64 -11.93 -0.54
C LYS A 99 19.24 -10.96 0.57
N ILE A 100 18.50 -9.92 0.21
CA ILE A 100 17.97 -8.93 1.14
C ILE A 100 16.45 -8.79 0.98
N LEU A 101 15.79 -8.47 2.09
CA LEU A 101 14.39 -8.09 2.11
C LEU A 101 14.27 -6.67 2.70
N ARG A 102 13.94 -5.70 1.86
CA ARG A 102 13.74 -4.31 2.30
C ARG A 102 12.33 -4.08 2.82
N ARG A 103 12.22 -3.25 3.85
CA ARG A 103 10.97 -2.91 4.51
C ARG A 103 9.97 -2.28 3.55
N GLY A 104 8.71 -2.72 3.66
CA GLY A 104 7.54 -2.11 3.06
C GLY A 104 6.70 -1.36 4.09
N ARG A 105 5.63 -0.72 3.62
CA ARG A 105 4.75 0.10 4.44
C ARG A 105 3.31 0.07 3.93
N VAL A 106 2.38 0.15 4.86
CA VAL A 106 1.02 0.66 4.60
C VAL A 106 0.85 2.04 5.23
N TYR A 107 0.27 2.97 4.47
CA TYR A 107 0.01 4.34 4.93
C TYR A 107 -1.32 4.89 4.41
N TYR A 108 -2.06 5.61 5.26
CA TYR A 108 -3.21 6.41 4.84
C TYR A 108 -3.42 7.61 5.78
N VAL A 109 -4.21 8.59 5.34
CA VAL A 109 -4.58 9.76 6.14
C VAL A 109 -6.09 9.87 6.27
N ASP A 110 -6.57 10.33 7.43
CA ASP A 110 -8.00 10.58 7.67
C ASP A 110 -8.54 11.83 6.96
N GLY A 111 -7.67 12.70 6.46
CA GLY A 111 -8.04 14.01 5.94
C GLY A 111 -6.81 14.82 5.53
N PHE A 112 -7.05 16.05 5.08
CA PHE A 112 -6.05 17.00 4.61
C PHE A 112 -6.45 18.44 4.96
N TYR A 113 -5.52 19.38 4.87
CA TYR A 113 -5.83 20.80 5.00
C TYR A 113 -6.28 21.35 3.64
N GLY A 114 -7.46 21.97 3.62
CA GLY A 114 -8.03 22.61 2.45
C GLY A 114 -7.35 23.95 2.11
N PRO A 115 -7.69 24.56 0.96
CA PRO A 115 -7.13 25.85 0.53
C PRO A 115 -7.38 27.01 1.51
N ASP A 116 -8.45 26.91 2.31
CA ASP A 116 -8.82 27.87 3.36
C ASP A 116 -8.10 27.61 4.70
N GLY A 117 -7.23 26.61 4.77
CA GLY A 117 -6.55 26.17 5.99
C GLY A 117 -7.43 25.33 6.92
N GLY A 118 -8.67 25.03 6.54
CA GLY A 118 -9.57 24.16 7.29
C GLY A 118 -9.19 22.69 7.16
N TRP A 119 -9.36 21.91 8.23
CA TRP A 119 -9.20 20.46 8.17
C TRP A 119 -10.41 19.83 7.47
N VAL A 120 -10.16 19.11 6.37
CA VAL A 120 -11.15 18.37 5.60
C VAL A 120 -10.95 16.87 5.86
N GLU A 121 -11.96 16.23 6.46
CA GLU A 121 -11.95 14.78 6.62
C GLU A 121 -12.28 14.09 5.29
N LYS A 122 -11.55 13.01 4.99
CA LYS A 122 -11.99 12.07 3.96
C LYS A 122 -13.28 11.39 4.42
N SER A 123 -14.06 10.88 3.46
CA SER A 123 -15.35 10.28 3.74
C SER A 123 -15.28 9.24 4.87
N GLU A 124 -16.30 9.23 5.73
CA GLU A 124 -16.37 8.27 6.85
C GLU A 124 -16.25 6.82 6.33
N ALA A 125 -16.86 6.56 5.18
CA ALA A 125 -16.87 5.25 4.56
C ALA A 125 -15.45 4.83 4.12
N PHE A 126 -14.64 5.72 3.54
CA PHE A 126 -13.22 5.46 3.27
C PHE A 126 -12.45 5.21 4.57
N ARG A 127 -12.62 6.07 5.58
CA ARG A 127 -11.87 5.96 6.85
C ARG A 127 -12.14 4.65 7.57
N LYS A 128 -13.40 4.20 7.60
CA LYS A 128 -13.79 2.89 8.17
C LYS A 128 -13.14 1.74 7.40
N TRP A 129 -13.18 1.79 6.08
CA TRP A 129 -12.57 0.77 5.22
C TRP A 129 -11.04 0.74 5.36
N ALA A 130 -10.37 1.89 5.31
CA ALA A 130 -8.91 1.98 5.43
C ALA A 130 -8.43 1.45 6.79
N ARG A 131 -9.16 1.77 7.87
CA ARG A 131 -8.88 1.23 9.21
C ARG A 131 -9.05 -0.29 9.25
N MET A 132 -10.09 -0.83 8.60
CA MET A 132 -10.32 -2.27 8.52
C MET A 132 -9.18 -2.94 7.74
N VAL A 133 -8.82 -2.47 6.55
CA VAL A 133 -7.71 -2.98 5.75
C VAL A 133 -6.41 -2.95 6.55
N HIS A 134 -6.09 -1.81 7.17
CA HIS A 134 -4.89 -1.66 8.00
C HIS A 134 -4.86 -2.64 9.18
N THR A 135 -6.00 -2.84 9.84
CA THR A 135 -6.14 -3.80 10.94
C THR A 135 -5.98 -5.24 10.46
N THR A 136 -6.56 -5.58 9.31
CA THR A 136 -6.45 -6.92 8.70
C THR A 136 -5.01 -7.23 8.33
N ILE A 137 -4.27 -6.27 7.77
CA ILE A 137 -2.82 -6.40 7.51
C ILE A 137 -2.09 -6.73 8.81
N LYS A 138 -2.26 -5.90 9.86
CA LYS A 138 -1.56 -6.10 11.14
C LYS A 138 -1.88 -7.44 11.81
N LYS A 139 -3.14 -7.89 11.72
CA LYS A 139 -3.58 -9.17 12.30
C LYS A 139 -3.13 -10.38 11.48
N SER A 140 -2.82 -10.18 10.19
CA SER A 140 -2.36 -11.25 9.31
C SER A 140 -0.88 -11.58 9.47
N LEU A 141 -0.12 -10.71 10.15
CA LEU A 141 1.33 -10.75 10.25
C LEU A 141 1.79 -10.91 11.69
N LYS A 142 2.98 -11.47 11.87
CA LYS A 142 3.62 -11.56 13.19
C LYS A 142 4.21 -10.20 13.54
N ARG A 143 3.90 -9.68 14.72
CA ARG A 143 4.55 -8.46 15.25
C ARG A 143 6.01 -8.79 15.58
N ARG A 144 6.94 -7.97 15.10
CA ARG A 144 8.35 -8.02 15.47
C ARG A 144 8.62 -7.11 16.66
N ASP A 145 9.59 -7.51 17.47
CA ASP A 145 10.18 -6.65 18.48
C ASP A 145 11.31 -5.86 17.82
N SER A 146 11.08 -4.57 17.59
CA SER A 146 11.97 -3.68 16.87
C SER A 146 11.73 -2.25 17.33
N GLN A 147 12.74 -1.39 17.14
CA GLN A 147 12.69 0.02 17.55
C GLN A 147 11.47 0.75 16.96
N TYR A 148 11.08 0.38 15.74
CA TYR A 148 9.81 0.76 15.13
C TYR A 148 8.88 -0.44 15.18
N VAL A 149 7.62 -0.30 15.61
CA VAL A 149 6.67 -1.42 15.59
C VAL A 149 6.49 -1.90 14.15
N GLU A 150 7.03 -3.08 13.85
CA GLU A 150 7.04 -3.70 12.52
C GLU A 150 6.36 -5.05 12.55
N TYR A 151 5.96 -5.51 11.36
CA TYR A 151 5.30 -6.78 11.14
C TYR A 151 6.09 -7.63 10.14
N ILE A 152 5.92 -8.94 10.17
CA ILE A 152 6.57 -9.85 9.22
C ILE A 152 5.62 -10.97 8.83
N GLY A 153 5.64 -11.32 7.55
CA GLY A 153 4.96 -12.48 7.02
C GLY A 153 5.59 -13.80 7.46
N ALA A 154 4.86 -14.89 7.36
CA ALA A 154 5.33 -16.19 7.83
C ALA A 154 6.49 -16.71 6.96
N ASP A 155 6.41 -16.48 5.65
CA ASP A 155 7.43 -16.90 4.70
C ASP A 155 8.71 -16.05 4.83
N ALA A 156 8.55 -14.73 4.99
CA ALA A 156 9.64 -13.82 5.31
C ALA A 156 10.33 -14.18 6.63
N GLN A 157 9.58 -14.57 7.66
CA GLN A 157 10.17 -15.02 8.93
C GLN A 157 10.99 -16.30 8.73
N ALA A 158 10.45 -17.29 8.02
CA ALA A 158 11.17 -18.53 7.72
C ALA A 158 12.46 -18.27 6.91
N TRP A 159 12.42 -17.33 5.96
CA TRP A 159 13.59 -16.92 5.19
C TRP A 159 14.65 -16.25 6.06
N VAL A 160 14.26 -15.38 6.99
CA VAL A 160 15.18 -14.77 7.97
C VAL A 160 15.78 -15.83 8.89
N ASP A 161 14.98 -16.78 9.37
CA ASP A 161 15.44 -17.87 10.24
C ASP A 161 16.46 -18.79 9.52
N ALA A 162 16.40 -18.84 8.18
CA ALA A 162 17.37 -19.52 7.32
C ALA A 162 18.63 -18.70 6.97
N GLY A 163 18.79 -17.50 7.55
CA GLY A 163 19.96 -16.63 7.36
C GLY A 163 19.73 -15.45 6.40
N GLY A 164 18.50 -15.18 5.99
CA GLY A 164 18.14 -14.01 5.20
C GLY A 164 18.33 -12.68 5.96
N GLN A 165 18.71 -11.62 5.24
CA GLN A 165 18.96 -10.30 5.81
C GLN A 165 17.80 -9.31 5.59
N LEU A 166 17.30 -8.73 6.68
CA LEU A 166 16.35 -7.60 6.62
C LEU A 166 17.09 -6.27 6.51
N VAL A 167 16.54 -5.36 5.71
CA VAL A 167 17.07 -4.00 5.51
C VAL A 167 15.92 -3.00 5.63
N ASN A 168 16.17 -1.85 6.23
CA ASN A 168 15.20 -0.75 6.31
C ASN A 168 15.12 0.05 5.01
#